data_AF-A0A9E3X0X8-F1
#
_entry.id   AF-A0A9E3X0X8-F1
#
_cell.length_a   1.000
_cell.length_b   1.000
_cell.length_c   1.000
_cell.angle_alpha   90.00
_cell.angle_beta   90.00
_cell.angle_gamma   90.00
#
_symmetry.space_group_name_H-M   'P 1'
#
loop_
_entity.id
_entity.type
_entity.pdbx_description
1 polymer ?
#
loop_
_entity_poly.entity_id
_entity_poly.type
_entity_poly.pdbx_seq_one_letter_code
_entity_poly.pdbx_strand_id
1 'polypeptide(L)'
;TQRNQLIARISSNPETITQLSDTTLRDYLADSSANFDDALAFLFSPKDGMAPFTDITQVVTGKTPWQLFLYKYGMGQSALAVGVLLLAALIALRIFFGLIGWLVSPITGLFGQR
;
A
#
# COMPACT_ATOMS: atom_id res chain seq x y z
N THR A 1 -14.50 -18.54 -15.05
CA THR A 1 -14.29 -17.56 -16.16
C THR A 1 -13.10 -16.64 -15.93
N GLN A 2 -12.83 -16.18 -14.69
CA GLN A 2 -11.66 -15.34 -14.35
C GLN A 2 -10.29 -15.99 -14.70
N ARG A 3 -10.11 -17.29 -14.43
CA ARG A 3 -8.87 -18.03 -14.76
C ARG A 3 -8.52 -17.97 -16.26
N ASN A 4 -9.51 -18.07 -17.13
CA ASN A 4 -9.30 -18.01 -18.58
C ASN A 4 -8.94 -16.59 -19.05
N GLN A 5 -9.49 -15.56 -18.41
CA GLN A 5 -9.11 -14.17 -18.68
C GLN A 5 -7.71 -13.85 -18.16
N LEU A 6 -7.30 -14.45 -17.04
CA LEU A 6 -5.95 -14.31 -16.49
C LEU A 6 -4.91 -15.00 -17.40
N ILE A 7 -5.19 -16.22 -17.85
CA ILE A 7 -4.35 -16.94 -18.82
C ILE A 7 -4.26 -16.15 -20.14
N ALA A 8 -5.37 -15.60 -20.63
CA ALA A 8 -5.37 -14.77 -21.82
C ALA A 8 -4.47 -13.54 -21.65
N ARG A 9 -4.55 -12.83 -20.51
CA ARG A 9 -3.68 -11.66 -20.21
C ARG A 9 -2.20 -12.03 -20.08
N ILE A 10 -1.89 -13.13 -19.40
CA ILE A 10 -0.51 -13.64 -19.27
C ILE A 10 0.04 -14.03 -20.64
N SER A 11 -0.77 -14.70 -21.48
CA SER A 11 -0.36 -15.11 -22.83
C SER A 11 -0.18 -13.94 -23.80
N SER A 12 -0.93 -12.85 -23.62
CA SER A 12 -0.85 -11.67 -24.48
C SER A 12 0.38 -10.79 -24.21
N ASN A 13 1.15 -11.07 -23.15
CA ASN A 13 2.16 -10.16 -22.65
C ASN A 13 3.46 -10.93 -22.30
N PRO A 14 4.43 -11.04 -23.23
CA PRO A 14 5.59 -11.93 -23.08
C PRO A 14 6.52 -11.57 -21.91
N GLU A 15 6.55 -10.30 -21.48
CA GLU A 15 7.28 -9.87 -20.27
C GLU A 15 6.71 -10.49 -18.98
N THR A 16 5.45 -10.92 -19.01
CA THR A 16 4.77 -11.55 -17.87
C THR A 16 5.30 -12.95 -17.61
N ILE A 17 5.68 -13.68 -18.66
CA ILE A 17 6.32 -15.00 -18.53
C ILE A 17 7.70 -14.86 -17.87
N THR A 18 8.42 -13.77 -18.17
CA THR A 18 9.74 -13.47 -17.59
C THR A 18 9.61 -13.13 -16.10
N GLN A 19 8.61 -12.36 -15.70
CA GLN A 19 8.33 -12.07 -14.28
C GLN A 19 7.88 -13.32 -13.49
N LEU A 20 7.09 -14.21 -14.10
CA LEU A 20 6.70 -15.50 -13.50
C LEU A 20 7.86 -16.53 -13.46
N SER A 21 8.92 -16.30 -14.22
CA SER A 21 10.16 -17.09 -14.17
C SER A 21 11.14 -16.62 -13.09
N ASP A 22 10.88 -15.45 -12.48
CA ASP A 22 11.66 -14.92 -11.37
C ASP A 22 11.47 -15.80 -10.13
N THR A 23 12.55 -16.46 -9.70
CA THR A 23 12.61 -17.32 -8.52
C THR A 23 12.15 -16.60 -7.27
N THR A 24 12.43 -15.30 -7.15
CA THR A 24 12.03 -14.49 -6.00
C THR A 24 10.51 -14.39 -5.87
N LEU A 25 9.83 -14.29 -7.01
CA LEU A 25 8.38 -14.19 -7.10
C LEU A 25 7.73 -15.56 -6.85
N ARG A 26 8.36 -16.63 -7.33
CA ARG A 26 7.91 -18.01 -7.10
C ARG A 26 8.02 -18.43 -5.64
N ASP A 27 9.14 -18.16 -4.99
CA ASP A 27 9.33 -18.49 -3.58
C ASP A 27 8.34 -17.70 -2.71
N TYR A 28 8.07 -16.45 -3.08
CA TYR A 28 7.08 -15.62 -2.41
C TYR A 28 5.64 -16.12 -2.57
N LEU A 29 5.28 -16.52 -3.79
CA LEU A 29 3.97 -17.09 -4.11
C LEU A 29 3.79 -18.49 -3.50
N ALA A 30 4.88 -19.24 -3.30
CA ALA A 30 4.87 -20.54 -2.64
C ALA A 30 4.68 -20.43 -1.11
N ASP A 31 5.31 -19.44 -0.46
CA ASP A 31 5.11 -19.16 0.97
C ASP A 31 3.72 -18.54 1.25
N SER A 32 3.19 -17.74 0.31
CA SER A 32 1.85 -17.15 0.38
C SER A 32 0.75 -18.11 -0.09
N SER A 33 0.73 -19.32 0.47
CA SER A 33 -0.23 -20.39 0.12
C SER A 33 -1.72 -20.01 0.25
N ALA A 34 -2.06 -18.91 0.93
CA ALA A 34 -3.44 -18.47 1.11
C ALA A 34 -3.98 -17.58 -0.02
N ASN A 35 -3.15 -16.83 -0.76
CA ASN A 35 -3.62 -15.68 -1.55
C ASN A 35 -2.94 -15.55 -2.94
N PHE A 36 -2.62 -16.68 -3.60
CA PHE A 36 -1.94 -16.69 -4.90
C PHE A 36 -2.67 -15.85 -5.98
N ASP A 37 -3.98 -16.02 -6.09
CA ASP A 37 -4.80 -15.30 -7.07
C ASP A 37 -4.85 -13.79 -6.78
N ASP A 38 -4.90 -13.40 -5.50
CA ASP A 38 -4.89 -12.00 -5.08
C ASP A 38 -3.53 -11.33 -5.32
N ALA A 39 -2.42 -12.06 -5.08
CA ALA A 39 -1.08 -11.57 -5.37
C ALA A 39 -0.87 -11.34 -6.88
N LEU A 40 -1.37 -12.25 -7.73
CA LEU A 40 -1.34 -12.06 -9.18
C LEU A 40 -2.26 -10.90 -9.62
N ALA A 41 -3.47 -10.82 -9.07
CA ALA A 41 -4.39 -9.73 -9.36
C ALA A 41 -3.79 -8.36 -8.99
N PHE A 42 -3.06 -8.30 -7.87
CA PHE A 42 -2.34 -7.11 -7.44
C PHE A 42 -1.22 -6.72 -8.41
N LEU A 43 -0.37 -7.68 -8.80
CA LEU A 43 0.76 -7.44 -9.70
C LEU A 43 0.32 -7.00 -11.10
N PHE A 44 -0.78 -7.58 -11.61
CA PHE A 44 -1.32 -7.27 -12.92
C PHE A 44 -2.39 -6.17 -12.93
N SER A 45 -2.70 -5.59 -11.78
CA SER A 45 -3.57 -4.42 -11.72
C SER A 45 -2.92 -3.24 -12.46
N PRO A 46 -3.68 -2.50 -13.30
CA PRO A 46 -3.17 -1.37 -14.07
C PRO A 46 -2.41 -0.36 -13.20
N LYS A 47 -1.24 0.08 -13.68
CA LYS A 47 -0.48 1.17 -13.07
C LYS A 47 -0.98 2.50 -13.63
N ASP A 48 -2.01 3.07 -13.03
CA ASP A 48 -2.36 4.47 -13.24
C ASP A 48 -1.53 5.39 -12.31
N GLY A 49 -1.64 6.71 -12.49
CA GLY A 49 -0.85 7.68 -11.72
C GLY A 49 -1.16 7.71 -10.21
N MET A 50 -2.32 7.21 -9.80
CA MET A 50 -2.74 7.15 -8.38
C MET A 50 -2.60 5.75 -7.79
N ALA A 51 -2.32 4.74 -8.61
CA ALA A 51 -2.25 3.34 -8.24
C ALA A 51 -1.31 3.07 -7.04
N PRO A 52 -0.12 3.70 -6.91
CA PRO A 52 0.72 3.48 -5.73
C PRO A 52 0.03 3.88 -4.41
N PHE A 53 -0.81 4.91 -4.43
CA PHE A 53 -1.52 5.40 -3.24
C PHE A 53 -2.78 4.58 -2.93
N THR A 54 -3.44 4.03 -3.94
CA THR A 54 -4.55 3.08 -3.70
C THR A 54 -4.01 1.74 -3.23
N ASP A 55 -2.92 1.28 -3.81
CA ASP A 55 -2.35 -0.05 -3.56
C ASP A 55 -1.65 -0.13 -2.22
N ILE A 56 -1.10 0.98 -1.70
CA ILE A 56 -0.53 0.99 -0.35
C ILE A 56 -1.59 0.77 0.74
N THR A 57 -2.87 1.07 0.47
CA THR A 57 -3.95 0.75 1.40
C THR A 57 -4.13 -0.77 1.57
N GLN A 58 -3.86 -1.54 0.50
CA GLN A 58 -3.88 -3.00 0.56
C GLN A 58 -2.73 -3.54 1.42
N VAL A 59 -1.59 -2.82 1.43
CA VAL A 59 -0.48 -3.12 2.35
C VAL A 59 -0.84 -2.82 3.79
N VAL A 60 -1.36 -1.62 4.06
CA VAL A 60 -1.72 -1.20 5.42
C VAL A 60 -2.83 -2.07 6.01
N THR A 61 -3.77 -2.54 5.18
CA THR A 61 -4.85 -3.45 5.61
C THR A 61 -4.44 -4.92 5.68
N GLY A 62 -3.18 -5.25 5.38
CA GLY A 62 -2.64 -6.61 5.43
C GLY A 62 -3.12 -7.55 4.33
N LYS A 63 -3.80 -7.02 3.30
CA LYS A 63 -4.26 -7.81 2.14
C LYS A 63 -3.11 -8.15 1.19
N THR A 64 -2.17 -7.21 1.06
CA THR A 64 -1.00 -7.35 0.20
C THR A 64 0.25 -7.15 1.05
N PRO A 65 1.26 -8.00 0.93
CA PRO A 65 2.47 -7.80 1.70
C PRO A 65 3.41 -6.76 1.07
N TRP A 66 4.25 -6.17 1.92
CA TRP A 66 5.13 -5.06 1.54
C TRP A 66 6.14 -5.45 0.43
N GLN A 67 6.66 -6.67 0.45
CA GLN A 67 7.62 -7.12 -0.57
C GLN A 67 7.01 -7.11 -1.98
N LEU A 68 5.72 -7.48 -2.10
CA LEU A 68 5.01 -7.50 -3.38
C LEU A 68 4.75 -6.08 -3.90
N PHE A 69 4.46 -5.14 -3.00
CA PHE A 69 4.33 -3.72 -3.31
C PHE A 69 5.66 -3.14 -3.82
N LEU A 70 6.78 -3.43 -3.13
CA LEU A 70 8.12 -3.04 -3.55
C LEU A 70 8.49 -3.63 -4.92
N TYR A 71 8.13 -4.88 -5.19
CA TYR A 71 8.37 -5.50 -6.49
C TYR A 71 7.61 -4.78 -7.62
N LYS A 72 6.33 -4.44 -7.38
CA LYS A 72 5.48 -3.79 -8.39
C LYS A 72 5.95 -2.38 -8.75
N TYR A 73 6.33 -1.57 -7.75
CA TYR A 73 6.58 -0.14 -7.92
C TYR A 73 8.07 0.26 -7.86
N GLY A 74 8.94 -0.63 -7.40
CA GLY A 74 10.34 -0.34 -7.12
C GLY A 74 10.53 0.59 -5.91
N MET A 75 11.79 0.78 -5.49
CA MET A 75 12.09 1.56 -4.29
C MET A 75 11.68 3.05 -4.39
N GLY A 76 11.81 3.66 -5.57
CA GLY A 76 11.54 5.09 -5.74
C GLY A 76 10.08 5.47 -5.51
N GLN A 77 9.15 4.84 -6.23
CA GLN A 77 7.72 5.09 -6.07
C GLN A 77 7.20 4.62 -4.70
N SER A 78 7.79 3.55 -4.15
CA SER A 78 7.43 3.07 -2.82
C SER A 78 7.83 4.05 -1.72
N ALA A 79 9.01 4.67 -1.82
CA ALA A 79 9.44 5.71 -0.89
C ALA A 79 8.51 6.94 -0.94
N LEU A 80 8.04 7.34 -2.12
CA LEU A 80 7.06 8.42 -2.27
C LEU A 80 5.73 8.06 -1.59
N ALA A 81 5.21 6.86 -1.83
CA ALA A 81 3.95 6.42 -1.21
C ALA A 81 4.04 6.39 0.33
N VAL A 82 5.16 5.91 0.88
CA VAL A 82 5.44 5.94 2.32
C VAL A 82 5.57 7.38 2.83
N GLY A 83 6.28 8.24 2.10
CA GLY A 83 6.44 9.65 2.44
C GLY A 83 5.09 10.38 2.55
N VAL A 84 4.16 10.09 1.62
CA VAL A 84 2.80 10.65 1.66
C VAL A 84 2.00 10.11 2.84
N LEU A 85 2.08 8.81 3.15
CA LEU A 85 1.45 8.24 4.34
C LEU A 85 1.97 8.85 5.64
N LEU A 86 3.29 9.02 5.75
CA LEU A 86 3.92 9.68 6.90
C LEU A 86 3.46 11.12 7.04
N LEU A 87 3.43 11.88 5.93
CA LEU A 87 2.92 13.25 5.94
C LEU A 87 1.46 13.30 6.42
N ALA A 88 0.61 12.42 5.92
CA ALA A 88 -0.79 12.33 6.34
C ALA A 88 -0.92 12.01 7.85
N ALA A 89 -0.09 11.09 8.36
CA ALA A 89 -0.05 10.75 9.78
C ALA A 89 0.41 11.94 10.65
N LEU A 90 1.42 12.69 10.21
CA LEU A 90 1.89 13.90 10.91
C LEU A 90 0.83 15.00 10.93
N ILE A 91 0.10 15.19 9.82
CA ILE A 91 -1.01 16.15 9.77
C ILE A 91 -2.12 15.73 10.74
N ALA A 92 -2.51 14.46 10.75
CA ALA A 92 -3.51 13.94 11.67
C ALA A 92 -3.08 14.13 13.15
N LEU A 93 -1.81 13.85 13.45
CA LEU A 93 -1.23 14.06 14.77
C LEU A 93 -1.26 15.54 15.18
N ARG A 94 -0.90 16.43 14.24
CA ARG A 94 -0.95 17.88 14.46
C ARG A 94 -2.36 18.36 14.78
N ILE A 95 -3.36 17.88 14.05
CA ILE A 95 -4.78 18.19 14.29
C ILE A 95 -5.20 17.67 15.66
N PHE A 96 -4.84 16.44 16.01
CA PHE A 96 -5.16 15.84 17.30
C PHE A 96 -4.62 16.66 18.47
N PHE A 97 -3.35 17.05 18.43
CA PHE A 97 -2.77 17.92 19.47
C PHE A 97 -3.40 19.33 19.47
N GLY A 98 -3.74 19.87 18.30
CA GLY A 98 -4.45 21.14 18.19
C GLY A 98 -5.82 21.09 18.87
N LEU A 99 -6.56 20.00 18.68
CA LEU A 99 -7.85 19.77 19.31
C LEU A 99 -7.73 19.62 20.83
N ILE A 100 -6.73 18.87 21.32
CA ILE A 100 -6.46 18.76 22.76
C ILE A 100 -6.13 20.14 23.34
N GLY A 101 -5.24 20.89 22.70
CA GLY A 101 -4.89 22.24 23.14
C GLY A 101 -6.10 23.18 23.19
N TRP A 102 -6.95 23.14 22.15
CA TRP A 102 -8.20 23.90 22.11
C TRP A 102 -9.16 23.49 23.25
N LEU A 103 -9.29 22.19 23.53
CA LEU A 103 -10.15 21.66 24.59
C LEU A 103 -9.67 22.05 26.00
N VAL A 104 -8.36 22.09 26.21
CA VAL A 104 -7.75 22.37 27.52
C VAL A 104 -7.62 23.88 27.78
N SER A 105 -7.54 24.70 26.73
CA SER A 105 -7.48 26.17 26.78
C SER A 105 -8.48 26.82 27.76
N PRO A 106 -9.80 26.52 27.74
CA PRO A 106 -10.76 27.11 28.67
C PRO A 106 -10.52 26.71 30.13
N ILE A 107 -10.02 25.50 30.39
CA ILE A 107 -9.72 25.02 31.75
C ILE A 107 -8.48 25.76 32.29
N THR A 108 -7.42 25.88 31.49
CA THR A 108 -6.22 26.63 31.88
C THR A 108 -6.48 28.12 32.10
N GLY A 109 -7.43 28.71 31.36
CA GLY A 109 -7.84 30.10 31.57
C GLY A 109 -8.54 30.35 32.91
N LEU A 110 -9.25 29.36 33.45
CA LEU A 110 -9.93 29.44 34.74
C LEU A 110 -8.99 29.19 35.94
N PHE A 111 -7.96 28.36 35.77
CA PHE A 111 -6.99 28.04 36.84
C PHE A 111 -5.72 28.91 36.81
N GLY A 112 -5.48 29.68 35.75
CA GLY A 112 -4.31 30.57 35.61
C GLY A 112 -4.48 32.00 36.14
N GLN A 113 -5.67 32.39 36.61
CA GLN A 113 -5.94 33.72 37.21
C GLN A 113 -5.93 33.73 38.75
N ARG A 114 -5.11 32.89 39.40
CA ARG A 114 -4.84 32.98 40.84
C ARG A 114 -3.39 33.33 41.11
#